data_AF-A0A7X3U4Z8-F1
#
_entry.id   AF-A0A7X3U4Z8-F1
#
_cell.length_a   1.000
_cell.length_b   1.000
_cell.length_c   1.000
_cell.angle_alpha   90.00
_cell.angle_beta   90.00
_cell.angle_gamma   90.00
#
_symmetry.space_group_name_H-M   'P 1'
#
loop_
_entity.id
_entity.type
_entity.pdbx_description
1 polymer ?
#
loop_
_entity_poly.entity_id
_entity_poly.type
_entity_poly.pdbx_seq_one_letter_code
_entity_poly.pdbx_strand_id
1 'polypeptide(L)'
;MHDLQEERTKMNIDRDQFMEQGFLILRNVIPPDKLESMRAGCETILDRRKAVWAAERGPDDPPGGRHDMDRQPRVFMEEPGLIDEETANVVEDFWVADETLDIASQLLCNPQPNVTKMMMMCNPVRDWPGGTGWHRDIHPTDMAPMDALAADFIENGPRYTQWNVPMYDDSVLWVVPGSHRRRNTERENTEFMKDMAGEYVVSNERLQNAAEGIPVELNAGDGVIYSNFLLHTGSNYTTKKRRTLHGGHAIFGQYPEMGFADSLAPSAREKFESFARRGEEMKDATETALRAVISRDAAGYHAALETLQPGAGPHGRTVLTIYLSKAALHIWALKNPGFDVTEESRLRASSYHEITLNWGPEFADRFTFDESKTLWTRFEPLDAMLQADEEMFEPSFQSGPIRYYFSDLPDGVDVESFIAGWASAG
;
A
#
# COMPACT_ATOMS: atom_id res chain seq x y z
N MET A 1 8.78 -43.60 13.27
CA MET A 1 7.47 -43.02 12.93
C MET A 1 7.76 -42.05 11.80
N HIS A 2 7.38 -42.42 10.59
CA HIS A 2 7.56 -41.56 9.42
C HIS A 2 6.54 -40.43 9.52
N ASP A 3 7.03 -39.19 9.54
CA ASP A 3 6.22 -38.01 9.30
C ASP A 3 5.58 -38.14 7.91
N LEU A 4 4.26 -38.30 7.90
CA LEU A 4 3.45 -38.00 6.74
C LEU A 4 3.25 -36.49 6.77
N GLN A 5 4.16 -35.74 6.14
CA GLN A 5 3.82 -34.42 5.65
C GLN A 5 2.71 -34.61 4.63
N GLU A 6 1.47 -34.31 5.02
CA GLU A 6 0.39 -34.12 4.07
C GLU A 6 0.87 -33.11 3.03
N GLU A 7 0.92 -33.53 1.77
CA GLU A 7 1.16 -32.67 0.63
C GLU A 7 0.02 -31.64 0.59
N ARG A 8 0.20 -30.49 1.26
CA ARG A 8 -0.78 -29.41 1.29
C ARG A 8 -1.01 -28.97 -0.15
N THR A 9 -2.24 -29.18 -0.65
CA THR A 9 -2.59 -28.82 -2.02
C THR A 9 -2.66 -27.30 -2.10
N LYS A 10 -1.62 -26.67 -2.64
CA LYS A 10 -1.55 -25.22 -2.86
C LYS A 10 -2.76 -24.77 -3.68
N MET A 11 -3.45 -23.72 -3.23
CA MET A 11 -4.53 -23.12 -4.02
C MET A 11 -3.93 -22.57 -5.32
N ASN A 12 -4.32 -23.15 -6.45
CA ASN A 12 -3.94 -22.65 -7.76
C ASN A 12 -4.78 -21.42 -8.09
N ILE A 13 -4.13 -20.28 -8.30
CA ILE A 13 -4.79 -19.02 -8.66
C ILE A 13 -4.60 -18.72 -10.14
N ASP A 14 -5.56 -18.01 -10.74
CA ASP A 14 -5.45 -17.53 -12.11
C ASP A 14 -4.59 -16.25 -12.15
N ARG A 15 -3.26 -16.43 -12.13
CA ARG A 15 -2.32 -15.31 -12.18
C ARG A 15 -2.50 -14.48 -13.44
N ASP A 16 -2.81 -15.09 -14.58
CA ASP A 16 -2.98 -14.37 -15.84
C ASP A 16 -4.20 -13.44 -15.77
N GLN A 17 -5.31 -13.90 -15.18
CA GLN A 17 -6.44 -13.04 -14.88
C GLN A 17 -6.05 -11.89 -13.94
N PHE A 18 -5.26 -12.12 -12.89
CA PHE A 18 -4.79 -11.02 -12.03
C PHE A 18 -3.96 -10.01 -12.82
N MET A 19 -3.03 -10.47 -13.65
CA MET A 19 -2.17 -9.59 -14.44
C MET A 19 -2.97 -8.77 -15.45
N GLU A 20 -4.01 -9.36 -16.05
CA GLU A 20 -4.84 -8.71 -17.06
C GLU A 20 -5.91 -7.79 -16.44
N GLN A 21 -6.58 -8.22 -15.37
CA GLN A 21 -7.74 -7.53 -14.78
C GLN A 21 -7.38 -6.71 -13.54
N GLY A 22 -6.26 -7.00 -12.89
CA GLY A 22 -5.74 -6.31 -11.71
C GLY A 22 -6.37 -6.75 -10.39
N PHE A 23 -7.24 -7.77 -10.41
CA PHE A 23 -7.84 -8.37 -9.23
C PHE A 23 -8.25 -9.84 -9.46
N LEU A 24 -8.42 -10.57 -8.36
CA LEU A 24 -9.01 -11.91 -8.30
C LEU A 24 -10.01 -12.02 -7.16
N ILE A 25 -11.16 -12.61 -7.43
CA ILE A 25 -12.11 -13.04 -6.40
C ILE A 25 -11.83 -14.50 -6.07
N LEU A 26 -11.56 -14.77 -4.80
CA LEU A 26 -11.26 -16.09 -4.25
C LEU A 26 -12.38 -16.48 -3.29
N ARG A 27 -12.94 -17.67 -3.47
CA ARG A 27 -14.08 -18.13 -2.68
C ARG A 27 -13.61 -18.87 -1.43
N ASN A 28 -14.29 -18.64 -0.31
CA ASN A 28 -13.98 -19.28 0.98
C ASN A 28 -12.50 -19.14 1.41
N VAL A 29 -11.93 -17.94 1.24
CA VAL A 29 -10.59 -17.60 1.78
C VAL A 29 -10.58 -17.80 3.29
N ILE A 30 -11.66 -17.39 3.97
CA ILE A 30 -11.97 -17.84 5.32
C ILE A 30 -12.88 -19.07 5.21
N PRO A 31 -12.43 -20.25 5.63
CA PRO A 31 -13.24 -21.45 5.63
C PRO A 31 -14.53 -21.29 6.45
N PRO A 32 -15.66 -21.89 6.04
CA PRO A 32 -16.94 -21.78 6.75
C PRO A 32 -16.89 -22.20 8.23
N ASP A 33 -16.04 -23.16 8.58
CA ASP A 33 -15.83 -23.64 9.95
C ASP A 33 -15.02 -22.67 10.83
N LYS A 34 -14.30 -21.72 10.21
CA LYS A 34 -13.58 -20.63 10.91
C LYS A 34 -14.35 -19.30 10.93
N LEU A 35 -15.40 -19.15 10.11
CA LEU A 35 -16.07 -17.86 9.92
C LEU A 35 -16.70 -17.30 11.21
N GLU A 36 -17.32 -18.14 12.03
CA GLU A 36 -17.95 -17.68 13.29
C GLU A 36 -16.93 -17.27 14.35
N SER A 37 -15.81 -17.99 14.49
CA SER A 37 -14.74 -17.58 15.42
C SER A 37 -14.04 -16.31 14.94
N MET A 38 -13.83 -16.16 13.63
CA MET A 38 -13.32 -14.93 13.02
C MET A 38 -14.26 -13.74 13.27
N ARG A 39 -15.58 -13.93 13.13
CA ARG A 39 -16.60 -12.91 13.47
C ARG A 39 -16.48 -12.50 14.93
N ALA A 40 -16.39 -13.45 15.85
CA ALA A 40 -16.26 -13.16 17.28
C ALA A 40 -14.99 -12.35 17.58
N GLY A 41 -13.84 -12.77 17.05
CA GLY A 41 -12.58 -12.03 17.19
C GLY A 41 -12.66 -10.61 16.63
N CYS A 42 -13.25 -10.43 15.45
CA CYS A 42 -13.49 -9.11 14.85
C CYS A 42 -14.38 -8.21 15.72
N GLU A 43 -15.45 -8.73 16.33
CA GLU A 43 -16.29 -7.90 17.22
C GLU A 43 -15.54 -7.52 18.50
N THR A 44 -14.80 -8.45 19.12
CA THR A 44 -13.98 -8.16 20.30
C THR A 44 -12.94 -7.08 20.00
N ILE A 45 -12.23 -7.18 18.87
CA ILE A 45 -11.28 -6.16 18.40
C ILE A 45 -11.98 -4.80 18.24
N LEU A 46 -13.14 -4.77 17.59
CA LEU A 46 -13.88 -3.53 17.39
C LEU A 46 -14.34 -2.90 18.71
N ASP A 47 -14.84 -3.71 19.65
CA ASP A 47 -15.34 -3.19 20.92
C ASP A 47 -14.20 -2.62 21.78
N ARG A 48 -13.02 -3.25 21.76
CA ARG A 48 -11.80 -2.67 22.34
C ARG A 48 -11.46 -1.33 21.69
N ARG A 49 -11.46 -1.24 20.36
CA ARG A 49 -11.16 0.01 19.65
C ARG A 49 -12.20 1.11 19.88
N LYS A 50 -13.48 0.77 19.98
CA LYS A 50 -14.54 1.72 20.35
C LYS A 50 -14.32 2.32 21.73
N ALA A 51 -13.85 1.53 22.70
CA ALA A 51 -13.52 2.06 24.03
C ALA A 51 -12.40 3.11 23.96
N VAL A 52 -11.39 2.88 23.14
CA VAL A 52 -10.31 3.84 22.89
C VAL A 52 -10.84 5.10 22.20
N TRP A 53 -11.58 4.97 21.10
CA TRP A 53 -12.16 6.12 20.41
C TRP A 53 -13.10 6.95 21.28
N ALA A 54 -13.88 6.30 22.14
CA ALA A 54 -14.70 7.00 23.12
C ALA A 54 -13.85 7.77 24.14
N ALA A 55 -12.71 7.21 24.57
CA ALA A 55 -11.79 7.87 25.52
C ALA A 55 -11.02 9.04 24.88
N GLU A 56 -10.70 8.96 23.59
CA GLU A 56 -9.96 9.98 22.81
C GLU A 56 -10.85 11.14 22.32
N ARG A 57 -12.16 11.07 22.55
CA ARG A 57 -13.13 12.04 22.03
C ARG A 57 -12.81 13.47 22.50
N GLY A 58 -12.95 14.43 21.59
CA GLY A 58 -12.94 15.85 21.91
C GLY A 58 -14.16 16.27 22.74
N PRO A 59 -14.15 17.49 23.32
CA PRO A 59 -15.26 17.99 24.14
C PRO A 59 -16.63 17.99 23.46
N ASP A 60 -16.65 18.21 22.15
CA ASP A 60 -17.87 18.32 21.32
C ASP A 60 -18.16 17.07 20.49
N ASP A 61 -17.34 16.02 20.63
CA ASP A 61 -17.50 14.77 19.89
C ASP A 61 -18.64 13.92 20.48
N PRO A 62 -19.31 13.10 19.65
CA PRO A 62 -20.34 12.17 20.13
C PRO A 62 -19.75 11.13 21.13
N PRO A 63 -20.61 10.47 21.94
CA PRO A 63 -20.15 9.52 22.95
C PRO A 63 -19.25 8.39 22.44
N GLY A 64 -19.47 7.89 21.22
CA GLY A 64 -18.64 6.86 20.59
C GLY A 64 -17.36 7.39 19.91
N GLY A 65 -17.08 8.69 19.97
CA GLY A 65 -15.93 9.31 19.32
C GLY A 65 -15.92 9.04 17.81
N ARG A 66 -14.74 8.64 17.29
CA ARG A 66 -14.56 8.34 15.86
C ARG A 66 -15.53 7.30 15.30
N HIS A 67 -15.96 6.31 16.10
CA HIS A 67 -16.94 5.31 15.65
C HIS A 67 -18.24 5.95 15.15
N ASP A 68 -18.69 7.02 15.82
CA ASP A 68 -19.96 7.69 15.51
C ASP A 68 -19.78 8.78 14.43
N MET A 69 -18.55 9.23 14.21
CA MET A 69 -18.21 10.31 13.27
C MET A 69 -17.78 9.80 11.89
N ASP A 70 -17.01 8.72 11.83
CA ASP A 70 -16.34 8.29 10.62
C ASP A 70 -17.32 7.64 9.63
N ARG A 71 -17.17 7.97 8.34
CA ARG A 71 -17.94 7.34 7.25
C ARG A 71 -17.62 5.86 7.04
N GLN A 72 -16.41 5.46 7.45
CA GLN A 72 -15.91 4.10 7.42
C GLN A 72 -14.92 3.96 8.57
N PRO A 73 -15.38 3.63 9.81
CA PRO A 73 -14.47 3.42 10.92
C PRO A 73 -13.45 2.33 10.59
N ARG A 74 -12.16 2.61 10.79
CA ARG A 74 -11.05 1.68 10.48
C ARG A 74 -10.29 1.32 11.75
N VAL A 75 -10.27 0.04 12.07
CA VAL A 75 -9.43 -0.49 13.15
C VAL A 75 -8.09 -0.93 12.55
N PHE A 76 -6.98 -0.54 13.16
CA PHE A 76 -5.62 -0.99 12.82
C PHE A 76 -5.18 -2.01 13.86
N MET A 77 -5.11 -3.28 13.50
CA MET A 77 -4.95 -4.40 14.45
C MET A 77 -3.58 -4.43 15.11
N GLU A 78 -2.57 -3.87 14.46
CA GLU A 78 -1.24 -3.70 15.03
C GLU A 78 -1.20 -2.71 16.21
N GLU A 79 -2.25 -1.91 16.43
CA GLU A 79 -2.31 -1.00 17.58
C GLU A 79 -2.29 -1.78 18.92
N PRO A 80 -1.52 -1.29 19.93
CA PRO A 80 -1.41 -1.97 21.21
C PRO A 80 -2.77 -2.24 21.90
N GLY A 81 -2.91 -3.44 22.45
CA GLY A 81 -4.09 -3.84 23.24
C GLY A 81 -5.28 -4.36 22.44
N LEU A 82 -5.18 -4.47 21.11
CA LEU A 82 -6.25 -5.04 20.29
C LEU A 82 -6.09 -6.56 20.08
N ILE A 83 -4.86 -7.05 19.96
CA ILE A 83 -4.54 -8.46 19.75
C ILE A 83 -4.04 -9.13 21.03
N ASP A 84 -4.75 -10.16 21.47
CA ASP A 84 -4.39 -11.06 22.56
C ASP A 84 -4.75 -12.52 22.22
N GLU A 85 -4.60 -13.45 23.16
CA GLU A 85 -4.95 -14.87 22.94
C GLU A 85 -6.40 -15.08 22.48
N GLU A 86 -7.33 -14.18 22.85
CA GLU A 86 -8.75 -14.25 22.46
C GLU A 86 -8.97 -13.85 20.99
N THR A 87 -8.15 -12.92 20.46
CA THR A 87 -8.34 -12.33 19.13
C THR A 87 -7.23 -12.68 18.13
N ALA A 88 -6.21 -13.44 18.56
CA ALA A 88 -5.07 -13.87 17.76
C ALA A 88 -5.49 -14.62 16.48
N ASN A 89 -6.62 -15.35 16.53
CA ASN A 89 -7.16 -16.07 15.37
C ASN A 89 -7.36 -15.16 14.14
N VAL A 90 -7.73 -13.89 14.33
CA VAL A 90 -7.93 -12.93 13.23
C VAL A 90 -6.63 -12.68 12.45
N VAL A 91 -5.48 -12.78 13.12
CA VAL A 91 -4.15 -12.68 12.51
C VAL A 91 -3.69 -14.03 11.98
N GLU A 92 -3.81 -15.08 12.79
CA GLU A 92 -3.26 -16.41 12.50
C GLU A 92 -3.99 -17.12 11.37
N ASP A 93 -5.32 -17.03 11.35
CA ASP A 93 -6.15 -17.75 10.37
C ASP A 93 -6.27 -17.02 9.03
N PHE A 94 -5.74 -15.79 8.92
CA PHE A 94 -5.76 -15.04 7.66
C PHE A 94 -4.40 -14.43 7.30
N TRP A 95 -3.93 -13.42 8.03
CA TRP A 95 -2.76 -12.62 7.65
C TRP A 95 -1.48 -13.44 7.53
N VAL A 96 -1.30 -14.43 8.40
CA VAL A 96 -0.14 -15.32 8.36
C VAL A 96 -0.50 -16.78 8.11
N ALA A 97 -1.74 -17.05 7.69
CA ALA A 97 -2.13 -18.38 7.25
C ALA A 97 -1.30 -18.76 6.01
N ASP A 98 -0.82 -20.00 5.97
CA ASP A 98 0.05 -20.44 4.89
C ASP A 98 -0.66 -20.32 3.53
N GLU A 99 -1.96 -20.60 3.46
CA GLU A 99 -2.77 -20.44 2.25
C GLU A 99 -2.75 -19.00 1.72
N THR A 100 -2.88 -18.01 2.61
CA THR A 100 -2.85 -16.59 2.25
C THR A 100 -1.47 -16.17 1.75
N LEU A 101 -0.41 -16.59 2.44
CA LEU A 101 0.97 -16.32 2.04
C LEU A 101 1.31 -17.03 0.71
N ASP A 102 0.81 -18.25 0.50
CA ASP A 102 0.95 -19.01 -0.75
C ASP A 102 0.24 -18.30 -1.92
N ILE A 103 -0.90 -17.65 -1.69
CA ILE A 103 -1.57 -16.84 -2.71
C ILE A 103 -0.77 -15.58 -3.01
N ALA A 104 -0.35 -14.83 -1.99
CA ALA A 104 0.42 -13.60 -2.17
C ALA A 104 1.75 -13.86 -2.90
N SER A 105 2.47 -14.93 -2.53
CA SER A 105 3.74 -15.31 -3.17
C SER A 105 3.62 -15.65 -4.66
N GLN A 106 2.46 -16.12 -5.12
CA GLN A 106 2.21 -16.41 -6.54
C GLN A 106 2.01 -15.14 -7.38
N LEU A 107 1.61 -14.04 -6.76
CA LEU A 107 1.31 -12.78 -7.44
C LEU A 107 2.50 -11.81 -7.39
N LEU A 108 3.15 -11.69 -6.23
CA LEU A 108 4.23 -10.74 -6.02
C LEU A 108 5.43 -10.99 -6.93
N CYS A 109 6.10 -9.91 -7.34
CA CYS A 109 7.35 -9.98 -8.11
C CYS A 109 8.51 -10.64 -7.33
N ASN A 110 8.38 -10.76 -6.00
CA ASN A 110 9.26 -11.54 -5.14
C ASN A 110 8.40 -12.53 -4.32
N PRO A 111 8.67 -13.85 -4.36
CA PRO A 111 7.83 -14.88 -3.73
C PRO A 111 7.91 -14.93 -2.20
N GLN A 112 8.49 -13.94 -1.53
CA GLN A 112 8.57 -13.85 -0.06
C GLN A 112 7.63 -12.76 0.47
N PRO A 113 6.32 -13.03 0.60
CA PRO A 113 5.36 -12.05 1.08
C PRO A 113 5.61 -11.66 2.54
N ASN A 114 5.37 -10.40 2.85
CA ASN A 114 5.39 -9.83 4.19
C ASN A 114 4.07 -9.09 4.40
N VAL A 115 3.44 -9.26 5.56
CA VAL A 115 2.22 -8.53 5.91
C VAL A 115 2.55 -7.03 6.06
N THR A 116 1.82 -6.12 5.43
CA THR A 116 2.07 -4.68 5.62
C THR A 116 1.23 -4.11 6.76
N LYS A 117 -0.01 -3.74 6.46
CA LYS A 117 -1.02 -3.22 7.40
C LYS A 117 -2.10 -4.27 7.62
N MET A 118 -2.63 -4.33 8.83
CA MET A 118 -3.74 -5.22 9.18
C MET A 118 -4.92 -4.38 9.65
N MET A 119 -5.82 -4.05 8.74
CA MET A 119 -7.00 -3.24 9.03
C MET A 119 -8.28 -4.06 9.09
N MET A 120 -9.28 -3.52 9.78
CA MET A 120 -10.67 -3.91 9.63
C MET A 120 -11.51 -2.66 9.35
N MET A 121 -12.11 -2.63 8.16
CA MET A 121 -13.09 -1.62 7.79
C MET A 121 -14.48 -1.98 8.31
N CYS A 122 -15.11 -1.07 9.05
CA CYS A 122 -16.40 -1.27 9.68
C CYS A 122 -17.50 -0.44 9.02
N ASN A 123 -18.76 -0.84 9.22
CA ASN A 123 -19.90 -0.01 8.85
C ASN A 123 -20.01 1.20 9.80
N PRO A 124 -20.46 2.38 9.29
CA PRO A 124 -20.78 3.54 10.11
C PRO A 124 -22.09 3.36 10.90
N VAL A 125 -22.35 4.30 11.82
CA VAL A 125 -23.61 4.38 12.61
C VAL A 125 -24.76 5.08 11.88
N ARG A 126 -24.48 5.70 10.73
CA ARG A 126 -25.45 6.34 9.84
C ARG A 126 -25.02 6.20 8.39
N ASP A 127 -25.95 6.34 7.47
CA ASP A 127 -25.65 6.21 6.05
C ASP A 127 -24.84 7.41 5.52
N TRP A 128 -23.86 7.08 4.68
CA TRP A 128 -22.96 8.01 4.00
C TRP A 128 -22.93 7.67 2.50
N PRO A 129 -23.88 8.22 1.72
CA PRO A 129 -23.90 8.02 0.29
C PRO A 129 -22.67 8.64 -0.37
N GLY A 130 -22.18 8.04 -1.44
CA GLY A 130 -21.05 8.56 -2.23
C GLY A 130 -19.66 8.05 -1.86
N GLY A 131 -19.52 7.37 -0.72
CA GLY A 131 -18.36 6.50 -0.51
C GLY A 131 -17.02 7.22 -0.43
N THR A 132 -16.01 6.67 -1.11
CA THR A 132 -14.65 7.25 -1.17
C THR A 132 -14.37 8.06 -2.44
N GLY A 133 -15.21 7.96 -3.47
CA GLY A 133 -14.88 8.41 -4.82
C GLY A 133 -13.90 7.44 -5.53
N TRP A 134 -13.87 7.49 -6.87
CA TRP A 134 -12.93 6.71 -7.67
C TRP A 134 -11.50 7.14 -7.42
N HIS A 135 -10.64 6.18 -7.08
CA HIS A 135 -9.23 6.44 -6.81
C HIS A 135 -8.34 5.22 -7.08
N ARG A 136 -7.04 5.47 -7.05
CA ARG A 136 -5.93 4.53 -6.94
C ARG A 136 -5.22 4.83 -5.62
N ASP A 137 -4.67 3.81 -4.99
CA ASP A 137 -3.82 3.97 -3.81
C ASP A 137 -2.38 4.27 -4.28
N ILE A 138 -2.23 5.43 -4.94
CA ILE A 138 -0.99 5.97 -5.49
C ILE A 138 -0.87 7.44 -5.13
N HIS A 139 0.31 7.87 -4.71
CA HIS A 139 0.64 9.28 -4.45
C HIS A 139 1.95 9.65 -5.17
N PRO A 140 1.92 10.44 -6.26
CA PRO A 140 3.14 10.82 -6.97
C PRO A 140 4.18 11.58 -6.12
N THR A 141 3.77 12.14 -4.97
CA THR A 141 4.66 12.77 -4.00
C THR A 141 5.71 11.79 -3.45
N ASP A 142 5.36 10.52 -3.23
CA ASP A 142 6.27 9.50 -2.69
C ASP A 142 6.34 8.20 -3.53
N MET A 143 5.57 8.13 -4.62
CA MET A 143 5.62 7.06 -5.61
C MET A 143 6.05 7.59 -6.99
N ALA A 144 6.19 6.69 -7.96
CA ALA A 144 6.49 7.03 -9.35
C ALA A 144 5.20 7.41 -10.11
N PRO A 145 5.29 8.17 -11.22
CA PRO A 145 4.13 8.44 -12.07
C PRO A 145 3.52 7.15 -12.65
N MET A 146 2.23 7.20 -12.99
CA MET A 146 1.46 6.03 -13.42
C MET A 146 2.10 5.25 -14.57
N ASP A 147 2.75 5.90 -15.54
CA ASP A 147 3.43 5.22 -16.64
C ASP A 147 4.55 4.28 -16.16
N ALA A 148 5.38 4.76 -15.22
CA ALA A 148 6.46 3.97 -14.66
C ALA A 148 5.90 2.78 -13.86
N LEU A 149 4.87 3.02 -13.07
CA LEU A 149 4.21 2.00 -12.26
C LEU A 149 3.51 0.94 -13.12
N ALA A 150 2.82 1.34 -14.19
CA ALA A 150 2.17 0.42 -15.12
C ALA A 150 3.20 -0.44 -15.88
N ALA A 151 4.28 0.17 -16.37
CA ALA A 151 5.34 -0.54 -17.08
C ALA A 151 6.05 -1.55 -16.17
N ASP A 152 6.40 -1.17 -14.94
CA ASP A 152 6.96 -2.08 -13.93
C ASP A 152 5.99 -3.22 -13.60
N PHE A 153 4.70 -2.91 -13.42
CA PHE A 153 3.70 -3.94 -13.15
C PHE A 153 3.62 -4.97 -14.29
N ILE A 154 3.59 -4.53 -15.55
CA ILE A 154 3.53 -5.43 -16.72
C ILE A 154 4.80 -6.29 -16.82
N GLU A 155 5.96 -5.69 -16.56
CA GLU A 155 7.27 -6.34 -16.67
C GLU A 155 7.52 -7.34 -15.54
N ASN A 156 7.33 -6.92 -14.29
CA ASN A 156 7.80 -7.63 -13.10
C ASN A 156 6.65 -8.18 -12.24
N GLY A 157 5.44 -7.65 -12.38
CA GLY A 157 4.33 -7.93 -11.47
C GLY A 157 4.28 -6.98 -10.25
N PRO A 158 3.28 -7.15 -9.37
CA PRO A 158 3.09 -6.28 -8.22
C PRO A 158 4.20 -6.40 -7.17
N ARG A 159 4.57 -5.27 -6.57
CA ARG A 159 5.35 -5.22 -5.32
C ARG A 159 4.47 -5.35 -4.07
N TYR A 160 3.17 -5.13 -4.24
CA TYR A 160 2.17 -5.12 -3.19
C TYR A 160 0.81 -5.59 -3.74
N THR A 161 0.11 -6.36 -2.94
CA THR A 161 -1.26 -6.81 -3.23
C THR A 161 -2.18 -6.54 -2.05
N GLN A 162 -3.35 -5.98 -2.33
CA GLN A 162 -4.35 -5.58 -1.34
C GLN A 162 -5.45 -6.61 -1.20
N TRP A 163 -5.96 -6.77 0.01
CA TRP A 163 -7.06 -7.65 0.34
C TRP A 163 -8.31 -6.88 0.74
N ASN A 164 -9.47 -7.39 0.35
CA ASN A 164 -10.73 -7.19 1.06
C ASN A 164 -11.34 -8.57 1.35
N VAL A 165 -11.46 -8.93 2.63
CA VAL A 165 -12.03 -10.21 3.06
C VAL A 165 -13.16 -9.94 4.06
N PRO A 166 -14.42 -9.98 3.60
CA PRO A 166 -15.55 -9.60 4.46
C PRO A 166 -16.06 -10.77 5.30
N MET A 167 -16.35 -10.50 6.58
CA MET A 167 -16.97 -11.47 7.48
C MET A 167 -18.49 -11.57 7.27
N TYR A 168 -19.08 -10.70 6.45
CA TYR A 168 -20.50 -10.64 6.11
C TYR A 168 -20.63 -10.26 4.64
N ASP A 169 -21.70 -10.64 3.94
CA ASP A 169 -21.83 -10.35 2.51
C ASP A 169 -21.63 -8.86 2.18
N ASP A 170 -20.70 -8.59 1.27
CA ASP A 170 -20.19 -7.26 0.95
C ASP A 170 -20.18 -7.05 -0.56
N SER A 171 -20.71 -5.89 -0.97
CA SER A 171 -20.76 -5.43 -2.36
C SER A 171 -20.38 -3.95 -2.46
N VAL A 172 -19.62 -3.46 -1.47
CA VAL A 172 -19.27 -2.04 -1.36
C VAL A 172 -18.15 -1.68 -2.32
N LEU A 173 -17.19 -2.56 -2.54
CA LEU A 173 -16.06 -2.31 -3.45
C LEU A 173 -16.52 -2.38 -4.91
N TRP A 174 -16.12 -1.38 -5.69
CA TRP A 174 -16.23 -1.36 -7.15
C TRP A 174 -14.85 -1.18 -7.74
N VAL A 175 -14.60 -1.78 -8.91
CA VAL A 175 -13.32 -1.74 -9.61
C VAL A 175 -13.51 -1.46 -11.10
N VAL A 176 -12.49 -0.89 -11.73
CA VAL A 176 -12.38 -0.81 -13.20
C VAL A 176 -11.35 -1.84 -13.65
N PRO A 177 -11.78 -2.97 -14.23
CA PRO A 177 -10.84 -4.02 -14.62
C PRO A 177 -9.77 -3.54 -15.62
N GLY A 178 -8.53 -3.97 -15.42
CA GLY A 178 -7.39 -3.65 -16.29
C GLY A 178 -6.84 -2.23 -16.17
N SER A 179 -7.44 -1.37 -15.35
CA SER A 179 -7.01 0.03 -15.19
C SER A 179 -5.62 0.18 -14.57
N HIS A 180 -5.13 -0.80 -13.82
CA HIS A 180 -3.81 -0.81 -13.17
C HIS A 180 -2.62 -0.77 -14.15
N ARG A 181 -2.86 -1.02 -15.44
CA ARG A 181 -1.84 -1.06 -16.51
C ARG A 181 -1.82 0.18 -17.40
N ARG A 182 -2.61 1.20 -17.06
CA ARG A 182 -2.79 2.38 -17.90
C ARG A 182 -3.11 3.62 -17.08
N ARG A 183 -2.87 4.77 -17.70
CA ARG A 183 -3.46 6.04 -17.28
C ARG A 183 -4.98 5.98 -17.31
N ASN A 184 -5.59 6.98 -16.69
CA ASN A 184 -7.00 7.24 -16.88
C ASN A 184 -7.27 7.65 -18.34
N THR A 185 -8.44 7.27 -18.83
CA THR A 185 -8.98 7.76 -20.10
C THR A 185 -9.56 9.16 -19.95
N GLU A 186 -9.69 9.91 -21.04
CA GLU A 186 -10.34 11.24 -21.03
C GLU A 186 -11.78 11.18 -20.49
N ARG A 187 -12.51 10.10 -20.79
CA ARG A 187 -13.86 9.87 -20.27
C ARG A 187 -13.85 9.70 -18.76
N GLU A 188 -12.98 8.83 -18.24
CA GLU A 188 -12.81 8.62 -16.80
C GLU A 188 -12.47 9.93 -16.09
N ASN A 189 -11.49 10.68 -16.60
CA ASN A 189 -11.12 11.98 -16.03
C ASN A 189 -12.31 12.94 -15.99
N THR A 190 -13.07 13.05 -17.10
CA THR A 190 -14.25 13.90 -17.16
C THR A 190 -15.31 13.50 -16.12
N GLU A 191 -15.59 12.21 -15.97
CA GLU A 191 -16.61 11.70 -15.06
C GLU A 191 -16.18 11.78 -13.59
N PHE A 192 -14.90 11.59 -13.29
CA PHE A 192 -14.36 11.73 -11.94
C PHE A 192 -14.32 13.19 -11.49
N MET A 193 -13.99 14.13 -12.37
CA MET A 193 -14.08 15.58 -12.07
C MET A 193 -15.52 15.99 -11.70
N LYS A 194 -16.49 15.52 -12.48
CA LYS A 194 -17.93 15.68 -12.21
C LYS A 194 -18.34 15.10 -10.85
N ASP A 195 -17.78 13.95 -10.48
CA ASP A 195 -18.02 13.31 -9.17
C ASP A 195 -17.52 14.18 -8.02
N MET A 196 -16.27 14.65 -8.12
CA MET A 196 -15.67 15.52 -7.10
C MET A 196 -16.36 16.88 -6.96
N ALA A 197 -16.91 17.42 -8.05
CA ALA A 197 -17.68 18.66 -8.02
C ALA A 197 -19.06 18.51 -7.33
N GLY A 198 -19.45 17.30 -6.91
CA GLY A 198 -20.74 17.05 -6.27
C GLY A 198 -21.93 17.28 -7.21
N GLU A 199 -21.69 17.29 -8.53
CA GLU A 199 -22.71 17.58 -9.54
C GLU A 199 -23.77 16.47 -9.63
N TYR A 200 -23.57 15.35 -8.95
CA TYR A 200 -24.44 14.18 -9.02
C TYR A 200 -24.58 13.49 -7.66
N VAL A 201 -25.74 12.84 -7.46
CA VAL A 201 -25.91 11.83 -6.42
C VAL A 201 -25.28 10.52 -6.90
N VAL A 202 -24.35 9.95 -6.14
CA VAL A 202 -23.69 8.69 -6.51
C VAL A 202 -24.69 7.53 -6.50
N SER A 203 -24.94 6.94 -7.67
CA SER A 203 -25.75 5.73 -7.85
C SER A 203 -24.89 4.60 -8.43
N ASN A 204 -25.30 3.35 -8.22
CA ASN A 204 -24.60 2.18 -8.79
C ASN A 204 -24.56 2.24 -10.33
N GLU A 205 -25.64 2.72 -10.96
CA GLU A 205 -25.68 2.94 -12.42
C GLU A 205 -24.61 3.93 -12.88
N ARG A 206 -24.33 4.97 -12.09
CA ARG A 206 -23.28 5.93 -12.40
C ARG A 206 -21.88 5.36 -12.19
N LEU A 207 -21.66 4.58 -11.13
CA LEU A 207 -20.38 3.87 -10.93
C LEU A 207 -20.07 2.98 -12.14
N GLN A 208 -21.08 2.32 -12.70
CA GLN A 208 -20.94 1.54 -13.92
C GLN A 208 -20.66 2.41 -15.15
N ASN A 209 -21.39 3.50 -15.35
CA ASN A 209 -21.27 4.34 -16.55
C ASN A 209 -20.02 5.23 -16.57
N ALA A 210 -19.50 5.65 -15.42
CA ALA A 210 -18.37 6.59 -15.33
C ALA A 210 -17.06 5.98 -15.84
N ALA A 211 -16.84 4.70 -15.55
CA ALA A 211 -15.56 4.05 -15.79
C ALA A 211 -15.67 2.57 -16.20
N GLU A 212 -16.84 2.12 -16.67
CA GLU A 212 -17.11 0.68 -16.87
C GLU A 212 -16.85 -0.12 -15.58
N GLY A 213 -17.13 0.53 -14.44
CA GLY A 213 -16.92 -0.05 -13.12
C GLY A 213 -17.85 -1.23 -12.89
N ILE A 214 -17.35 -2.26 -12.22
CA ILE A 214 -18.14 -3.41 -11.81
C ILE A 214 -18.12 -3.57 -10.28
N PRO A 215 -19.23 -4.00 -9.66
CA PRO A 215 -19.24 -4.34 -8.25
C PRO A 215 -18.42 -5.62 -8.02
N VAL A 216 -17.68 -5.64 -6.91
CA VAL A 216 -17.04 -6.86 -6.40
C VAL A 216 -17.99 -7.48 -5.37
N GLU A 217 -18.73 -8.50 -5.78
CA GLU A 217 -19.70 -9.20 -4.92
C GLU A 217 -19.05 -10.39 -4.19
N LEU A 218 -18.98 -10.25 -2.87
CA LEU A 218 -18.34 -11.21 -1.96
C LEU A 218 -19.36 -11.73 -0.95
N ASN A 219 -19.47 -13.06 -0.85
CA ASN A 219 -20.14 -13.67 0.30
C ASN A 219 -19.22 -13.58 1.52
N ALA A 220 -19.78 -13.75 2.70
CA ALA A 220 -19.00 -13.89 3.92
C ALA A 220 -17.90 -14.97 3.78
N GLY A 221 -16.66 -14.61 4.06
CA GLY A 221 -15.49 -15.50 3.98
C GLY A 221 -14.88 -15.61 2.58
N ASP A 222 -15.47 -15.04 1.55
CA ASP A 222 -14.76 -14.82 0.28
C ASP A 222 -13.66 -13.76 0.47
N GLY A 223 -12.78 -13.62 -0.51
CA GLY A 223 -11.80 -12.54 -0.55
C GLY A 223 -11.62 -12.01 -1.95
N VAL A 224 -11.28 -10.73 -2.07
CA VAL A 224 -10.70 -10.17 -3.29
C VAL A 224 -9.27 -9.75 -3.00
N ILE A 225 -8.35 -10.15 -3.87
CA ILE A 225 -6.98 -9.64 -3.90
C ILE A 225 -6.81 -8.76 -5.13
N TYR A 226 -6.24 -7.56 -4.99
CA TYR A 226 -6.16 -6.59 -6.08
C TYR A 226 -4.91 -5.71 -6.02
N SER A 227 -4.53 -5.14 -7.16
CA SER A 227 -3.45 -4.16 -7.26
C SER A 227 -3.85 -2.83 -6.62
N ASN A 228 -2.94 -2.19 -5.90
CA ASN A 228 -3.14 -0.82 -5.40
C ASN A 228 -3.20 0.23 -6.52
N PHE A 229 -2.76 -0.13 -7.73
CA PHE A 229 -2.88 0.72 -8.90
C PHE A 229 -4.25 0.63 -9.57
N LEU A 230 -5.09 -0.35 -9.21
CA LEU A 230 -6.41 -0.52 -9.82
C LEU A 230 -7.32 0.66 -9.44
N LEU A 231 -8.00 1.25 -10.42
CA LEU A 231 -9.08 2.19 -10.15
C LEU A 231 -10.19 1.47 -9.40
N HIS A 232 -10.52 1.98 -8.23
CA HIS A 232 -11.55 1.41 -7.39
C HIS A 232 -12.24 2.48 -6.55
N THR A 233 -13.37 2.11 -5.95
CA THR A 233 -14.09 2.96 -5.00
C THR A 233 -14.87 2.10 -4.02
N GLY A 234 -14.96 2.52 -2.77
CA GLY A 234 -16.07 2.13 -1.93
C GLY A 234 -17.31 2.92 -2.34
N SER A 235 -18.38 2.22 -2.69
CA SER A 235 -19.68 2.79 -3.05
C SER A 235 -20.41 3.36 -1.82
N ASN A 236 -21.65 3.00 -1.54
CA ASN A 236 -22.38 3.57 -0.41
C ASN A 236 -21.99 2.89 0.91
N TYR A 237 -21.52 3.67 1.88
CA TYR A 237 -21.34 3.19 3.25
C TYR A 237 -22.67 3.32 3.99
N THR A 238 -23.23 2.20 4.41
CA THR A 238 -24.53 2.14 5.07
C THR A 238 -24.41 1.52 6.46
N THR A 239 -25.47 1.61 7.24
CA THR A 239 -25.57 0.92 8.55
C THR A 239 -25.65 -0.61 8.46
N LYS A 240 -25.67 -1.21 7.26
CA LYS A 240 -25.58 -2.66 7.07
C LYS A 240 -24.30 -3.17 7.72
N LYS A 241 -24.42 -4.18 8.60
CA LYS A 241 -23.28 -4.74 9.33
C LYS A 241 -22.17 -5.17 8.37
N ARG A 242 -20.97 -4.62 8.59
CA ARG A 242 -19.78 -4.87 7.77
C ARG A 242 -18.54 -4.96 8.64
N ARG A 243 -17.75 -6.01 8.44
CA ARG A 243 -16.41 -6.20 9.00
C ARG A 243 -15.57 -6.77 7.88
N THR A 244 -14.73 -5.94 7.27
CA THR A 244 -13.93 -6.35 6.11
C THR A 244 -12.47 -6.19 6.46
N LEU A 245 -11.76 -7.31 6.55
CA LEU A 245 -10.31 -7.30 6.73
C LEU A 245 -9.70 -6.67 5.48
N HIS A 246 -8.79 -5.72 5.69
CA HIS A 246 -8.18 -4.91 4.64
C HIS A 246 -6.73 -4.61 4.96
N GLY A 247 -5.89 -4.45 3.94
CA GLY A 247 -4.44 -4.41 4.08
C GLY A 247 -3.81 -5.26 3.00
N GLY A 248 -2.59 -5.75 3.19
CA GLY A 248 -1.95 -6.47 2.11
C GLY A 248 -0.63 -7.14 2.44
N HIS A 249 -0.01 -7.64 1.37
CA HIS A 249 1.30 -8.27 1.41
C HIS A 249 2.22 -7.59 0.42
N ALA A 250 3.45 -7.28 0.85
CA ALA A 250 4.48 -6.66 0.02
C ALA A 250 5.79 -7.47 0.02
N ILE A 251 6.69 -7.08 -0.88
CA ILE A 251 8.02 -7.67 -1.03
C ILE A 251 8.98 -7.39 0.15
N PHE A 252 8.61 -6.49 1.05
CA PHE A 252 9.23 -6.26 2.36
C PHE A 252 8.17 -5.85 3.37
N GLY A 253 8.50 -5.90 4.67
CA GLY A 253 7.64 -5.42 5.74
C GLY A 253 8.38 -4.42 6.63
N GLN A 254 7.63 -3.61 7.38
CA GLN A 254 8.18 -2.71 8.38
C GLN A 254 7.30 -2.74 9.62
N TYR A 255 7.90 -3.09 10.77
CA TYR A 255 7.19 -3.20 12.05
C TYR A 255 7.95 -2.38 13.11
N PRO A 256 7.62 -1.10 13.27
CA PRO A 256 8.20 -0.27 14.34
C PRO A 256 7.90 -0.84 15.73
N GLU A 257 6.71 -1.43 15.88
CA GLU A 257 6.26 -2.11 17.09
C GLU A 257 5.73 -3.50 16.72
N MET A 258 6.12 -4.51 17.51
CA MET A 258 5.67 -5.91 17.34
C MET A 258 4.97 -6.45 18.58
N GLY A 259 4.48 -5.58 19.48
CA GLY A 259 3.85 -6.01 20.74
C GLY A 259 2.61 -6.90 20.52
N PHE A 260 1.89 -6.74 19.40
CA PHE A 260 0.78 -7.62 19.05
C PHE A 260 1.23 -9.08 18.81
N ALA A 261 2.47 -9.30 18.35
CA ALA A 261 3.00 -10.62 18.04
C ALA A 261 3.28 -11.47 19.29
N ASP A 262 3.39 -10.83 20.46
CA ASP A 262 3.60 -11.48 21.76
C ASP A 262 2.41 -12.35 22.20
N SER A 263 1.24 -12.11 21.62
CA SER A 263 0.02 -12.87 21.87
C SER A 263 -0.23 -13.97 20.85
N LEU A 264 0.55 -14.03 19.78
CA LEU A 264 0.38 -15.02 18.71
C LEU A 264 1.07 -16.34 19.08
N ALA A 265 0.57 -17.42 18.49
CA ALA A 265 1.17 -18.73 18.47
C ALA A 265 2.63 -18.64 17.99
N PRO A 266 3.55 -19.49 18.51
CA PRO A 266 4.97 -19.42 18.17
C PRO A 266 5.27 -19.41 16.67
N SER A 267 4.55 -20.21 15.87
CA SER A 267 4.72 -20.27 14.42
C SER A 267 4.28 -19.00 13.70
N ALA A 268 3.27 -18.29 14.22
CA ALA A 268 2.83 -17.01 13.68
C ALA A 268 3.80 -15.88 14.06
N ARG A 269 4.29 -15.89 15.31
CA ARG A 269 5.33 -14.95 15.75
C ARG A 269 6.61 -15.08 14.94
N GLU A 270 7.09 -16.30 14.71
CA GLU A 270 8.29 -16.56 13.91
C GLU A 270 8.17 -16.00 12.48
N LYS A 271 6.97 -16.01 11.90
CA LYS A 271 6.73 -15.38 10.59
C LYS A 271 6.94 -13.87 10.66
N PHE A 272 6.36 -13.17 11.64
CA PHE A 272 6.57 -11.73 11.83
C PHE A 272 8.03 -11.39 12.15
N GLU A 273 8.72 -12.19 12.96
CA GLU A 273 10.17 -12.02 13.20
C GLU A 273 10.97 -12.15 11.90
N SER A 274 10.62 -13.11 11.05
CA SER A 274 11.24 -13.23 9.72
C SER A 274 10.88 -12.06 8.81
N PHE A 275 9.67 -11.51 8.90
CA PHE A 275 9.26 -10.33 8.12
C PHE A 275 10.07 -9.10 8.55
N ALA A 276 10.24 -8.89 9.87
CA ALA A 276 11.02 -7.80 10.42
C ALA A 276 12.50 -7.89 10.02
N ARG A 277 13.10 -9.09 10.07
CA ARG A 277 14.48 -9.31 9.61
C ARG A 277 14.64 -8.92 8.13
N ARG A 278 13.72 -9.33 7.26
CA ARG A 278 13.76 -8.94 5.83
C ARG A 278 13.57 -7.45 5.62
N GLY A 279 12.77 -6.80 6.46
CA GLY A 279 12.66 -5.34 6.49
C GLY A 279 14.00 -4.66 6.77
N GLU A 280 14.75 -5.14 7.76
CA GLU A 280 16.11 -4.62 8.05
C GLU A 280 17.10 -4.91 6.92
N GLU A 281 17.07 -6.10 6.32
CA GLU A 281 17.88 -6.41 5.12
C GLU A 281 17.58 -5.45 3.97
N MET A 282 16.31 -5.07 3.78
CA MET A 282 15.90 -4.12 2.75
C MET A 282 16.31 -2.67 3.07
N LYS A 283 16.34 -2.28 4.35
CA LYS A 283 16.94 -1.01 4.80
C LYS A 283 18.43 -0.97 4.50
N ASP A 284 19.16 -2.05 4.77
CA ASP A 284 20.60 -2.15 4.48
C ASP A 284 20.88 -2.10 2.97
N ALA A 285 20.05 -2.76 2.17
CA ALA A 285 20.13 -2.68 0.71
C ALA A 285 19.83 -1.26 0.19
N THR A 286 18.84 -0.58 0.78
CA THR A 286 18.53 0.83 0.47
C THR A 286 19.72 1.72 0.81
N GLU A 287 20.32 1.56 1.99
CA GLU A 287 21.53 2.31 2.37
C GLU A 287 22.68 2.06 1.40
N THR A 288 22.89 0.80 1.01
CA THR A 288 23.93 0.42 0.05
C THR A 288 23.72 1.13 -1.30
N ALA A 289 22.48 1.18 -1.81
CA ALA A 289 22.17 1.90 -3.04
C ALA A 289 22.49 3.40 -2.92
N LEU A 290 22.06 4.06 -1.83
CA LEU A 290 22.32 5.48 -1.60
C LEU A 290 23.83 5.77 -1.41
N ARG A 291 24.58 4.88 -0.77
CA ARG A 291 26.05 5.00 -0.65
C ARG A 291 26.78 4.80 -1.97
N ALA A 292 26.29 3.92 -2.84
CA ALA A 292 26.78 3.78 -4.21
C ALA A 292 26.56 5.09 -4.99
N VAL A 293 25.41 5.74 -4.81
CA VAL A 293 25.15 7.08 -5.36
C VAL A 293 26.14 8.09 -4.83
N ILE A 294 26.48 8.13 -3.52
CA ILE A 294 27.47 9.06 -2.94
C ILE A 294 28.89 8.80 -3.48
N SER A 295 29.26 7.55 -3.72
CA SER A 295 30.60 7.17 -4.21
C SER A 295 30.75 7.22 -5.74
N ARG A 296 29.65 7.44 -6.47
CA ARG A 296 29.59 7.30 -7.95
C ARG A 296 29.91 5.87 -8.42
N ASP A 297 29.59 4.88 -7.61
CA ASP A 297 29.81 3.48 -7.94
C ASP A 297 28.63 2.92 -8.73
N ALA A 298 28.70 3.01 -10.06
CA ALA A 298 27.65 2.51 -10.94
C ALA A 298 27.43 0.99 -10.77
N ALA A 299 28.51 0.23 -10.63
CA ALA A 299 28.43 -1.22 -10.46
C ALA A 299 27.80 -1.58 -9.11
N GLY A 300 28.21 -0.90 -8.04
CA GLY A 300 27.60 -1.05 -6.71
C GLY A 300 26.13 -0.66 -6.70
N TYR A 301 25.74 0.38 -7.45
CA TYR A 301 24.34 0.80 -7.54
C TYR A 301 23.47 -0.25 -8.23
N HIS A 302 23.90 -0.80 -9.37
CA HIS A 302 23.18 -1.90 -10.02
C HIS A 302 23.06 -3.14 -9.12
N ALA A 303 24.13 -3.50 -8.40
CA ALA A 303 24.10 -4.61 -7.46
C ALA A 303 23.13 -4.37 -6.30
N ALA A 304 23.04 -3.13 -5.81
CA ALA A 304 22.08 -2.76 -4.79
C ALA A 304 20.63 -2.81 -5.30
N LEU A 305 20.36 -2.34 -6.53
CA LEU A 305 19.03 -2.48 -7.15
C LEU A 305 18.62 -3.96 -7.30
N GLU A 306 19.55 -4.82 -7.70
CA GLU A 306 19.32 -6.28 -7.77
C GLU A 306 19.03 -6.88 -6.40
N THR A 307 19.59 -6.33 -5.33
CA THR A 307 19.30 -6.77 -3.95
C THR A 307 17.93 -6.28 -3.49
N LEU A 308 17.56 -5.03 -3.82
CA LEU A 308 16.26 -4.44 -3.50
C LEU A 308 15.10 -5.20 -4.17
N GLN A 309 15.31 -5.66 -5.40
CA GLN A 309 14.37 -6.52 -6.10
C GLN A 309 15.11 -7.43 -7.08
N PRO A 310 15.32 -8.69 -6.71
CA PRO A 310 15.94 -9.67 -7.60
C PRO A 310 15.19 -9.83 -8.92
N GLY A 311 15.92 -9.82 -10.03
CA GLY A 311 15.37 -10.01 -11.37
C GLY A 311 14.57 -8.83 -11.93
N ALA A 312 14.59 -7.66 -11.28
CA ALA A 312 13.92 -6.46 -11.79
C ALA A 312 14.44 -6.08 -13.18
N GLY A 313 13.54 -5.98 -14.15
CA GLY A 313 13.85 -5.44 -15.47
C GLY A 313 14.06 -3.92 -15.47
N PRO A 314 14.34 -3.32 -16.64
CA PRO A 314 14.59 -1.88 -16.75
C PRO A 314 13.51 -0.99 -16.13
N HIS A 315 12.21 -1.31 -16.29
CA HIS A 315 11.14 -0.49 -15.73
C HIS A 315 11.09 -0.59 -14.20
N GLY A 316 11.27 -1.79 -13.65
CA GLY A 316 11.36 -1.98 -12.20
C GLY A 316 12.56 -1.27 -11.58
N ARG A 317 13.71 -1.29 -12.26
CA ARG A 317 14.90 -0.55 -11.84
C ARG A 317 14.66 0.97 -11.88
N THR A 318 13.97 1.49 -12.90
CA THR A 318 13.57 2.90 -12.94
C THR A 318 12.66 3.28 -11.76
N VAL A 319 11.64 2.48 -11.44
CA VAL A 319 10.77 2.71 -10.28
C VAL A 319 11.56 2.73 -8.98
N LEU A 320 12.49 1.79 -8.79
CA LEU A 320 13.39 1.78 -7.62
C LEU A 320 14.26 3.03 -7.55
N THR A 321 14.82 3.50 -8.68
CA THR A 321 15.60 4.75 -8.72
C THR A 321 14.74 5.96 -8.34
N ILE A 322 13.48 6.03 -8.77
CA ILE A 322 12.55 7.08 -8.35
C ILE A 322 12.28 7.00 -6.84
N TYR A 323 12.02 5.81 -6.29
CA TYR A 323 11.81 5.64 -4.85
C TYR A 323 13.05 6.03 -4.02
N LEU A 324 14.25 5.72 -4.52
CA LEU A 324 15.51 6.16 -3.91
C LEU A 324 15.67 7.69 -3.97
N SER A 325 15.22 8.33 -5.04
CA SER A 325 15.16 9.80 -5.13
C SER A 325 14.25 10.41 -4.06
N LYS A 326 13.06 9.83 -3.85
CA LYS A 326 12.14 10.25 -2.78
C LYS A 326 12.73 10.03 -1.39
N ALA A 327 13.40 8.90 -1.17
CA ALA A 327 14.11 8.63 0.07
C ALA A 327 15.23 9.66 0.32
N ALA A 328 16.01 10.01 -0.70
CA ALA A 328 17.05 11.04 -0.61
C ALA A 328 16.48 12.43 -0.25
N LEU A 329 15.35 12.81 -0.88
CA LEU A 329 14.61 14.04 -0.55
C LEU A 329 14.22 14.07 0.94
N HIS A 330 13.63 12.98 1.45
CA HIS A 330 13.19 12.88 2.84
C HIS A 330 14.36 12.92 3.82
N ILE A 331 15.44 12.18 3.55
CA ILE A 331 16.66 12.20 4.38
C ILE A 331 17.21 13.62 4.45
N TRP A 332 17.28 14.33 3.33
CA TRP A 332 17.77 15.71 3.30
C TRP A 332 16.85 16.69 4.04
N ALA A 333 15.53 16.57 3.87
CA ALA A 333 14.55 17.39 4.58
C ALA A 333 14.63 17.23 6.10
N LEU A 334 14.94 16.03 6.60
CA LEU A 334 15.14 15.75 8.02
C LEU A 334 16.49 16.27 8.53
N LYS A 335 17.57 16.10 7.76
CA LYS A 335 18.92 16.55 8.15
C LYS A 335 19.12 18.06 8.01
N ASN A 336 18.34 18.72 7.16
CA ASN A 336 18.37 20.16 6.97
C ASN A 336 16.97 20.78 7.18
N PRO A 337 16.61 21.12 8.44
CA PRO A 337 15.31 21.75 8.75
C PRO A 337 15.04 23.06 8.00
N GLY A 338 16.10 23.76 7.55
CA GLY A 338 16.00 24.98 6.76
C GLY A 338 15.84 24.75 5.25
N PHE A 339 15.82 23.49 4.78
CA PHE A 339 15.55 23.17 3.39
C PHE A 339 14.09 23.46 3.04
N ASP A 340 13.89 24.18 1.95
CA ASP A 340 12.57 24.55 1.45
C ASP A 340 11.92 23.35 0.76
N VAL A 341 10.94 22.76 1.43
CA VAL A 341 10.11 21.65 0.95
C VAL A 341 8.69 21.86 1.42
N THR A 342 7.74 21.25 0.71
CA THR A 342 6.33 21.28 1.09
C THR A 342 6.11 20.64 2.47
N GLU A 343 5.07 21.09 3.16
CA GLU A 343 4.66 20.50 4.44
C GLU A 343 4.34 19.01 4.28
N GLU A 344 3.70 18.62 3.18
CA GLU A 344 3.41 17.22 2.86
C GLU A 344 4.70 16.37 2.78
N SER A 345 5.72 16.83 2.06
CA SER A 345 7.01 16.12 1.98
C SER A 345 7.68 15.99 3.33
N ARG A 346 7.57 17.02 4.20
CA ARG A 346 8.12 16.97 5.56
C ARG A 346 7.37 15.98 6.46
N LEU A 347 6.04 15.91 6.32
CA LEU A 347 5.20 14.93 7.02
C LEU A 347 5.52 13.52 6.57
N ARG A 348 5.66 13.28 5.25
CA ARG A 348 6.04 11.98 4.69
C ARG A 348 7.46 11.57 5.08
N ALA A 349 8.40 12.51 5.18
CA ALA A 349 9.74 12.21 5.70
C ALA A 349 9.71 11.74 7.15
N SER A 350 8.73 12.17 7.94
CA SER A 350 8.56 11.79 9.35
C SER A 350 7.74 10.51 9.53
N SER A 351 7.35 9.83 8.44
CA SER A 351 6.59 8.59 8.45
C SER A 351 7.26 7.53 7.59
N TYR A 352 6.81 6.28 7.73
CA TYR A 352 7.19 5.19 6.85
C TYR A 352 6.10 4.95 5.80
N HIS A 353 6.49 4.33 4.69
CA HIS A 353 5.58 3.92 3.64
C HIS A 353 5.77 2.45 3.30
N GLU A 354 4.67 1.72 3.14
CA GLU A 354 4.69 0.25 3.12
C GLU A 354 5.16 -0.37 1.79
N ILE A 355 5.14 0.44 0.73
CA ILE A 355 5.36 -0.02 -0.65
C ILE A 355 6.59 0.65 -1.27
N THR A 356 7.09 1.73 -0.65
CA THR A 356 8.22 2.51 -1.17
C THR A 356 9.41 2.37 -0.23
N LEU A 357 10.56 2.93 -0.60
CA LEU A 357 11.79 2.86 0.21
C LEU A 357 11.87 3.97 1.27
N ASN A 358 10.71 4.44 1.76
CA ASN A 358 10.62 5.42 2.84
C ASN A 358 10.53 4.71 4.19
N TRP A 359 11.68 4.57 4.85
CA TRP A 359 11.84 3.78 6.07
C TRP A 359 11.56 4.55 7.37
N GLY A 360 11.17 5.82 7.29
CA GLY A 360 10.93 6.69 8.45
C GLY A 360 12.16 7.47 8.93
N PRO A 361 11.99 8.33 9.95
CA PRO A 361 12.97 9.34 10.32
C PRO A 361 14.28 8.75 10.86
N GLU A 362 14.24 7.63 11.59
CA GLU A 362 15.43 6.97 12.14
C GLU A 362 16.37 6.46 11.05
N PHE A 363 15.85 6.15 9.85
CA PHE A 363 16.70 5.74 8.73
C PHE A 363 17.65 6.86 8.28
N ALA A 364 17.24 8.12 8.41
CA ALA A 364 18.10 9.25 8.09
C ALA A 364 19.36 9.29 8.97
N ASP A 365 19.34 8.70 10.17
CA ASP A 365 20.50 8.67 11.07
C ASP A 365 21.67 7.82 10.59
N ARG A 366 21.46 7.00 9.56
CA ARG A 366 22.53 6.28 8.85
C ARG A 366 23.43 7.21 8.02
N PHE A 367 23.00 8.46 7.79
CA PHE A 367 23.72 9.45 6.99
C PHE A 367 24.09 10.68 7.83
N THR A 368 25.32 11.16 7.64
CA THR A 368 25.75 12.48 8.12
C THR A 368 25.09 13.60 7.33
N PHE A 369 25.17 14.83 7.85
CA PHE A 369 24.70 16.02 7.13
C PHE A 369 25.35 16.14 5.73
N ASP A 370 26.68 15.99 5.64
CA ASP A 370 27.41 16.12 4.37
C ASP A 370 27.09 15.00 3.37
N GLU A 371 26.91 13.77 3.87
CA GLU A 371 26.43 12.65 3.04
C GLU A 371 25.03 12.92 2.50
N SER A 372 24.09 13.36 3.36
CA SER A 372 22.71 13.67 2.93
C SER A 372 22.65 14.81 1.91
N LYS A 373 23.49 15.85 2.07
CA LYS A 373 23.62 16.94 1.10
C LYS A 373 24.15 16.42 -0.24
N THR A 374 25.22 15.64 -0.21
CA THR A 374 25.83 15.05 -1.41
C THR A 374 24.85 14.14 -2.15
N LEU A 375 24.10 13.35 -1.39
CA LEU A 375 23.07 12.46 -1.89
C LEU A 375 21.95 13.26 -2.60
N TRP A 376 21.40 14.28 -1.93
CA TRP A 376 20.36 15.11 -2.51
C TRP A 376 20.83 15.83 -3.77
N THR A 377 22.00 16.46 -3.78
CA THR A 377 22.56 17.14 -4.97
C THR A 377 22.65 16.22 -6.19
N ARG A 378 22.78 14.89 -6.00
CA ARG A 378 22.83 13.93 -7.12
C ARG A 378 21.44 13.50 -7.60
N PHE A 379 20.47 13.43 -6.70
CA PHE A 379 19.09 13.07 -7.03
C PHE A 379 18.24 14.26 -7.49
N GLU A 380 18.59 15.48 -7.07
CA GLU A 380 17.84 16.71 -7.37
C GLU A 380 17.51 16.89 -8.86
N PRO A 381 18.44 16.65 -9.83
CA PRO A 381 18.09 16.75 -11.24
C PRO A 381 17.02 15.74 -11.69
N LEU A 382 17.09 14.49 -11.20
CA LEU A 382 16.10 13.46 -11.52
C LEU A 382 14.76 13.77 -10.86
N ASP A 383 14.77 14.23 -9.61
CA ASP A 383 13.54 14.63 -8.92
C ASP A 383 12.86 15.85 -9.58
N ALA A 384 13.65 16.82 -10.04
CA ALA A 384 13.15 17.98 -10.78
C ALA A 384 12.50 17.58 -12.11
N MET A 385 13.03 16.57 -12.81
CA MET A 385 12.39 16.06 -14.03
C MET A 385 10.98 15.51 -13.76
N LEU A 386 10.73 14.95 -12.57
CA LEU A 386 9.43 14.42 -12.18
C LEU A 386 8.41 15.50 -11.80
N GLN A 387 8.78 16.78 -11.85
CA GLN A 387 7.95 17.91 -11.47
C GLN A 387 7.67 18.84 -12.64
N ALA A 388 6.46 19.41 -12.67
CA ALA A 388 6.10 20.54 -13.50
C ALA A 388 6.41 21.87 -12.80
N ASP A 389 6.48 22.93 -13.60
CA ASP A 389 6.68 24.30 -13.10
C ASP A 389 5.51 24.79 -12.21
N GLU A 390 4.29 24.31 -12.50
CA GLU A 390 3.05 24.67 -11.81
C GLU A 390 2.40 23.42 -11.18
N GLU A 391 1.55 23.65 -10.17
CA GLU A 391 0.74 22.56 -9.61
C GLU A 391 -0.25 22.05 -10.65
N MET A 392 -0.32 20.73 -10.78
CA MET A 392 -1.24 20.02 -11.64
C MET A 392 -2.23 19.25 -10.78
N PHE A 393 -3.32 18.81 -11.40
CA PHE A 393 -4.29 17.95 -10.76
C PHE A 393 -4.84 16.94 -11.76
N GLU A 394 -4.77 15.66 -11.41
CA GLU A 394 -5.49 14.59 -12.10
C GLU A 394 -6.44 13.90 -11.12
N PRO A 395 -7.70 13.65 -11.51
CA PRO A 395 -8.64 12.95 -10.64
C PRO A 395 -8.17 11.52 -10.38
N SER A 396 -8.73 10.88 -9.34
CA SER A 396 -8.48 9.49 -8.93
C SER A 396 -7.09 9.16 -8.38
N PHE A 397 -6.24 10.16 -8.15
CA PHE A 397 -5.08 10.00 -7.29
C PHE A 397 -5.39 10.51 -5.89
N GLN A 398 -4.79 9.91 -4.87
CA GLN A 398 -5.02 10.31 -3.48
C GLN A 398 -4.14 11.51 -3.08
N SER A 399 -4.16 12.55 -3.91
CA SER A 399 -3.42 13.79 -3.72
C SER A 399 -4.27 14.97 -4.20
N GLY A 400 -4.10 16.13 -3.57
CA GLY A 400 -4.59 17.40 -4.11
C GLY A 400 -3.73 17.88 -5.28
N PRO A 401 -3.85 19.15 -5.69
CA PRO A 401 -2.92 19.75 -6.64
C PRO A 401 -1.48 19.66 -6.12
N ILE A 402 -0.57 19.13 -6.95
CA ILE A 402 0.86 18.97 -6.64
C ILE A 402 1.71 19.22 -7.88
N ARG A 403 3.00 19.48 -7.72
CA ARG A 403 3.92 19.66 -8.86
C ARG A 403 4.36 18.37 -9.53
N TYR A 404 4.31 17.24 -8.83
CA TYR A 404 4.71 15.96 -9.41
C TYR A 404 3.77 15.53 -10.53
N TYR A 405 4.33 15.00 -11.63
CA TYR A 405 3.54 14.37 -12.68
C TYR A 405 2.77 13.18 -12.10
N PHE A 406 1.47 13.17 -12.31
CA PHE A 406 0.60 12.07 -11.87
C PHE A 406 0.76 10.84 -12.76
N SER A 407 0.75 11.08 -14.07
CA SER A 407 0.74 10.01 -15.06
C SER A 407 2.01 9.93 -15.91
N ASP A 408 2.52 11.07 -16.39
CA ASP A 408 3.63 11.12 -17.34
C ASP A 408 4.98 10.71 -16.70
N LEU A 409 5.68 9.76 -17.33
CA LEU A 409 7.10 9.54 -17.09
C LEU A 409 7.92 10.33 -18.15
N PRO A 410 8.65 11.39 -17.77
CA PRO A 410 9.45 12.17 -18.71
C PRO A 410 10.59 11.36 -19.35
N ASP A 411 10.93 11.70 -20.59
CA ASP A 411 12.08 11.12 -21.28
C ASP A 411 13.39 11.36 -20.51
N GLY A 412 14.25 10.33 -20.44
CA GLY A 412 15.52 10.38 -19.73
C GLY A 412 15.42 10.11 -18.22
N VAL A 413 14.22 9.85 -17.69
CA VAL A 413 14.06 9.28 -16.35
C VAL A 413 14.24 7.76 -16.42
N ASP A 414 15.50 7.34 -16.39
CA ASP A 414 15.90 5.94 -16.33
C ASP A 414 17.22 5.78 -15.56
N VAL A 415 17.56 4.54 -15.22
CA VAL A 415 18.74 4.23 -14.39
C VAL A 415 20.05 4.65 -15.07
N GLU A 416 20.20 4.45 -16.37
CA GLU A 416 21.45 4.73 -17.08
C GLU A 416 21.66 6.24 -17.24
N SER A 417 20.59 6.96 -17.58
CA SER A 417 20.58 8.43 -17.64
C SER A 417 20.89 9.04 -16.28
N PHE A 418 20.33 8.48 -15.19
CA PHE A 418 20.65 8.89 -13.82
C PHE A 418 22.13 8.69 -13.47
N ILE A 419 22.69 7.51 -13.74
CA ILE A 419 24.11 7.20 -13.48
C ILE A 419 25.02 8.12 -14.29
N ALA A 420 24.72 8.34 -15.57
CA ALA A 420 25.49 9.24 -16.44
C ALA A 420 25.52 10.68 -15.89
N GLY A 421 24.43 11.12 -15.24
CA GLY A 421 24.32 12.44 -14.62
C GLY A 421 25.28 12.69 -13.44
N TRP A 422 25.82 11.64 -12.81
CA TRP A 422 26.72 11.79 -11.66
C TRP A 422 28.06 12.47 -12.00
N ALA A 423 28.49 12.40 -13.26
CA ALA A 423 29.73 13.04 -13.72
C ALA A 423 29.60 14.57 -13.81
N SER A 424 28.39 15.08 -14.01
CA SER A 424 28.06 16.49 -14.25
C SER A 424 27.74 17.27 -12.96
N ALA A 425 27.31 16.57 -11.90
CA ALA A 425 27.02 17.15 -10.59
C ALA A 425 28.32 17.39 -9.79
N GLY A 426 29.02 18.47 -10.12
CA GLY A 426 30.28 18.91 -9.51
C GLY A 426 30.10 19.82 -8.31
#